data_AF-A0A924Z413-F1
#
_entry.id   AF-A0A924Z413-F1
#
_cell.length_a   1.000
_cell.length_b   1.000
_cell.length_c   1.000
_cell.angle_alpha   90.00
_cell.angle_beta   90.00
_cell.angle_gamma   90.00
#
_symmetry.space_group_name_H-M   'P 1'
#
loop_
_entity.id
_entity.type
_entity.pdbx_description
1 polymer ?
#
loop_
_entity_poly.entity_id
_entity_poly.type
_entity_poly.pdbx_seq_one_letter_code
_entity_poly.pdbx_strand_id
1 'polypeptide(L)' 'MITRSTASIQQQAVRFTLSTPVQATLYISLCALILWTIYFTTYPAVHDKVHSLRHHTLTVSCH' A
#
# COMPACT_ATOMS: atom_id res chain seq x y z
N MET A 1 -23.72 -11.01 -31.33
CA MET A 1 -22.38 -10.69 -30.80
C MET A 1 -22.36 -9.18 -30.51
N ILE A 2 -22.32 -8.76 -29.24
CA ILE A 2 -22.36 -7.33 -28.87
C ILE A 2 -20.93 -6.79 -28.90
N THR A 3 -20.59 -6.03 -29.94
CA THR A 3 -19.32 -5.31 -30.04
C THR A 3 -19.41 -4.05 -29.18
N ARG A 4 -18.86 -4.10 -27.97
CA ARG A 4 -18.74 -2.93 -27.10
C ARG A 4 -17.63 -2.03 -27.63
N SER A 5 -17.95 -0.78 -27.91
CA SER A 5 -16.93 0.21 -28.28
C SER A 5 -16.02 0.51 -27.09
N THR A 6 -14.75 0.82 -27.37
CA THR A 6 -13.76 1.21 -26.36
C THR A 6 -14.22 2.40 -25.52
N ALA A 7 -14.97 3.33 -26.11
CA ALA A 7 -15.57 4.47 -25.42
C ALA A 7 -16.59 4.05 -24.33
N SER A 8 -17.41 3.02 -24.58
CA SER A 8 -18.39 2.56 -23.57
C SER A 8 -17.70 1.86 -22.39
N ILE A 9 -16.60 1.15 -22.66
CA ILE A 9 -15.77 0.51 -21.64
C ILE A 9 -15.10 1.57 -20.76
N GLN A 10 -14.58 2.66 -21.35
CA GLN A 10 -13.98 3.77 -20.60
C GLN A 10 -15.00 4.50 -19.72
N GLN A 11 -16.18 4.82 -20.24
CA GLN A 11 -17.25 5.46 -19.46
C GLN A 11 -17.72 4.59 -18.30
N GLN A 12 -17.81 3.27 -18.51
CA GLN A 12 -18.11 2.32 -17.44
C GLN A 12 -17.00 2.37 -16.37
N ALA A 13 -15.73 2.32 -16.77
CA ALA A 13 -14.61 2.35 -15.83
C ALA A 13 -14.60 3.62 -14.95
N VAL A 14 -14.90 4.79 -15.52
CA VAL A 14 -15.01 6.05 -14.75
C VAL A 14 -16.09 5.98 -13.68
N ARG A 15 -17.21 5.28 -13.92
CA ARG A 15 -18.28 5.11 -12.92
C ARG A 15 -17.92 4.15 -11.78
N PHE A 16 -17.01 3.21 -12.03
CA PHE A 16 -16.52 2.26 -11.01
C PHE A 16 -15.25 2.74 -10.30
N THR A 17 -14.59 3.73 -10.87
CA THR A 17 -13.32 4.26 -10.36
C THR A 17 -13.61 5.26 -9.24
N LEU A 18 -12.95 5.07 -8.10
CA LEU A 18 -13.00 6.02 -6.99
C LEU A 18 -12.55 7.40 -7.46
N SER A 19 -13.02 8.47 -6.81
CA SER A 19 -12.48 9.79 -7.09
C SER A 19 -10.97 9.80 -6.82
N THR A 20 -10.23 10.57 -7.62
CA THR A 20 -8.78 10.73 -7.50
C THR A 20 -8.30 11.00 -6.06
N PRO A 21 -8.95 11.85 -5.24
CA PRO A 21 -8.53 12.02 -3.85
C PRO A 21 -8.66 10.74 -3.02
N VAL A 22 -9.73 9.95 -3.20
CA VAL A 22 -9.90 8.70 -2.44
C VAL A 22 -8.86 7.66 -2.86
N GLN A 23 -8.55 7.57 -4.16
CA GLN A 23 -7.46 6.71 -4.62
C GLN A 23 -6.10 7.12 -4.01
N ALA A 24 -5.80 8.42 -3.99
CA ALA A 24 -4.57 8.94 -3.41
C ALA A 24 -4.50 8.64 -1.90
N THR A 25 -5.60 8.86 -1.17
CA THR A 25 -5.68 8.54 0.27
C THR A 25 -5.47 7.04 0.52
N LEU A 26 -6.10 6.16 -0.26
CA LEU A 26 -5.92 4.72 -0.13
C LEU A 26 -4.47 4.31 -0.40
N TYR A 27 -3.84 4.88 -1.43
CA TYR A 27 -2.45 4.60 -1.75
C TYR A 27 -1.50 5.05 -0.65
N ILE A 28 -1.65 6.28 -0.16
CA ILE A 28 -0.84 6.82 0.95
C ILE A 28 -1.04 5.99 2.22
N SER A 29 -2.28 5.61 2.52
CA SER A 29 -2.61 4.78 3.69
C SER A 29 -1.96 3.40 3.59
N LEU A 30 -1.96 2.80 2.40
CA LEU A 30 -1.29 1.53 2.14
C LEU A 30 0.22 1.66 2.32
N CYS A 31 0.84 2.71 1.79
CA CYS A 31 2.27 2.98 1.99
C CYS A 31 2.60 3.15 3.48
N ALA A 32 1.79 3.91 4.21
CA ALA A 32 1.96 4.11 5.66
C ALA A 32 1.85 2.77 6.41
N LEU A 33 0.88 1.92 6.06
CA LEU A 33 0.69 0.61 6.68
C LEU A 33 1.87 -0.33 6.40
N ILE A 34 2.39 -0.34 5.17
CA ILE A 34 3.58 -1.15 4.81
C ILE A 34 4.79 -0.69 5.61
N LEU A 35 5.06 0.62 5.63
CA LEU A 35 6.18 1.18 6.40
C LEU A 35 6.01 0.87 7.90
N TRP A 36 4.81 1.06 8.44
CA TRP A 36 4.54 0.72 9.83
C TRP A 36 4.78 -0.76 10.11
N THR A 37 4.35 -1.64 9.21
CA THR A 37 4.56 -3.09 9.33
C THR A 37 6.05 -3.42 9.34
N ILE A 38 6.82 -2.84 8.41
CA ILE A 38 8.26 -3.05 8.30
C ILE A 38 8.99 -2.54 9.52
N TYR A 39 8.60 -1.44 10.15
CA TYR A 39 9.34 -0.88 11.28
C TYR A 39 8.86 -1.35 12.65
N PHE A 40 7.56 -1.59 12.85
CA PHE A 40 6.99 -1.72 14.20
C PHE A 40 6.35 -3.08 14.51
N THR A 41 6.35 -4.03 13.58
CA THR A 41 5.84 -5.38 13.89
C THR A 41 6.83 -6.19 14.72
N THR A 42 6.31 -6.88 15.72
CA THR A 42 7.08 -7.79 16.57
C THR A 42 7.24 -9.14 15.90
N TYR A 43 8.24 -9.26 15.02
CA TYR A 43 8.67 -10.52 14.43
C TYR A 43 10.00 -10.95 15.07
N PRO A 44 10.20 -12.24 15.41
CA PRO A 44 11.47 -12.70 15.97
C PRO A 44 12.63 -12.41 15.02
N ALA A 45 13.73 -11.85 15.54
CA ALA A 45 14.88 -11.40 14.74
C ALA A 45 15.44 -12.48 13.79
N VAL A 46 15.40 -13.75 14.20
CA VAL A 46 15.87 -14.89 13.39
C VAL A 46 15.05 -15.12 12.11
N HIS A 47 13.81 -14.62 12.06
CA HIS A 47 12.93 -14.69 10.90
C HIS A 47 12.72 -13.32 10.25
N ASP A 48 13.32 -12.26 10.78
CA ASP A 48 13.10 -10.88 10.36
C ASP A 48 14.28 -10.34 9.54
N LYS A 49 14.10 -10.33 8.21
CA LYS A 49 15.09 -9.77 7.27
C LYS A 49 15.24 -8.25 7.38
N VAL A 50 14.29 -7.56 8.02
CA VAL A 50 14.32 -6.10 8.20
C VAL A 50 14.79 -5.68 9.59
N HIS A 51 15.14 -6.62 10.47
CA HIS A 51 15.64 -6.32 11.82
C HIS A 51 16.88 -5.41 11.82
N SER A 52 17.85 -5.67 10.93
CA SER A 52 19.04 -4.81 10.78
C SER A 52 18.69 -3.39 10.33
N LEU A 53 17.67 -3.24 9.48
CA LEU A 53 17.21 -1.92 9.02
C LEU A 53 16.61 -1.11 10.18
N ARG A 54 15.86 -1.77 11.07
CA ARG A 54 15.29 -1.13 12.25
C ARG A 54 16.36 -0.65 13.22
N HIS A 55 17.43 -1.42 13.44
CA HIS A 55 18.57 -1.00 14.27
C HIS A 55 19.28 0.26 13.76
N HIS A 56 19.24 0.55 12.45
CA HIS A 56 19.79 1.79 11.89
C HIS A 56 18.81 2.97 11.96
N THR A 57 17.59 2.74 12.42
CA THR A 57 16.55 3.77 12.53
C THR A 57 16.42 4.20 14.00
N LEU A 58 16.99 5.37 14.31
CA LEU A 58 17.13 5.91 15.68
C LEU A 58 15.85 5.93 16.54
N THR A 59 14.66 5.88 15.93
CA THR A 59 13.36 5.99 16.60
C THR A 59 12.61 4.65 16.71
N VAL A 60 13.15 3.56 16.19
CA VAL A 60 12.47 2.26 16.14
C VAL A 60 13.07 1.32 17.18
N SER A 61 12.39 1.18 18.32
CA SER A 61 12.78 0.25 19.37
C SER A 61 12.67 -1.21 18.90
N CYS A 62 13.78 -1.94 18.96
CA CYS A 62 13.85 -3.36 18.65
C CYS A 62 14.69 -4.01 19.74
N HIS A 63 13.99 -4.69 20.68
CA HIS A 63 14.48 -5.21 21.97
C HIS A 63 15.04 -4.20 22.97
#